data_AF-A0A968QQS7-F1
#
_entry.id   AF-A0A968QQS7-F1
#
_cell.length_a   1.000
_cell.length_b   1.000
_cell.length_c   1.000
_cell.angle_alpha   90.00
_cell.angle_beta   90.00
_cell.angle_gamma   90.00
#
_symmetry.space_group_name_H-M   'P 1'
#
loop_
_entity.id
_entity.type
_entity.pdbx_description
1 polymer ?
#
loop_
_entity_poly.entity_id
_entity_poly.type
_entity_poly.pdbx_seq_one_letter_code
_entity_poly.pdbx_strand_id
1 'polypeptide(L)'
;MKLLYLDMIAFGPFTHKRLDFSAGNHGLHIVYGANEAGKSSALRSLRYALYGIPERSSDDFIHPRDKLRIGISLSDGNGKHSEFIRRKGRINTLRSSDDVSVIAESELRAFLSGADELMFATMFGIDHAALIRGGEEIVRGGGNIGQILFAAGSGISDFRKVQVSLQADAEKLFKPSGKNPRINEARSEITEYQKQLREIRLSASDWALHDETLRNAITRKTATDADIAEKMRQKSRLERIKNALPVISRRKESLTDLEPYRHAVLLSQDFGERRRKIITDLKIAESSVLSAEKILKRFGHL
;
A
#
# COMPACT_ATOMS: atom_id res chain seq x y z
N MET A 1 -27.38 50.73 -12.87
CA MET A 1 -27.57 51.69 -11.76
C MET A 1 -26.62 52.86 -11.94
N LYS A 2 -27.08 54.10 -11.77
CA LYS A 2 -26.24 55.30 -11.63
C LYS A 2 -26.55 55.97 -10.29
N LEU A 3 -25.51 56.34 -9.55
CA LEU A 3 -25.61 57.18 -8.34
C LEU A 3 -25.72 58.64 -8.79
N LEU A 4 -26.74 59.36 -8.33
CA LEU A 4 -26.92 60.79 -8.61
C LEU A 4 -26.50 61.66 -7.43
N TYR A 5 -26.95 61.31 -6.22
CA TYR A 5 -26.64 62.06 -5.02
C TYR A 5 -26.35 61.11 -3.85
N LEU A 6 -25.39 61.51 -3.01
CA LEU A 6 -25.15 60.91 -1.70
C LEU A 6 -25.26 61.99 -0.63
N ASP A 7 -26.28 61.87 0.21
CA ASP A 7 -26.61 62.83 1.26
C ASP A 7 -26.20 62.30 2.62
N MET A 8 -25.14 62.85 3.17
CA MET A 8 -24.72 62.59 4.54
C MET A 8 -25.43 63.59 5.45
N ILE A 9 -26.73 63.34 5.69
CA ILE A 9 -27.65 64.19 6.46
C ILE A 9 -27.15 64.31 7.90
N ALA A 10 -26.88 63.17 8.53
CA ALA A 10 -26.24 63.07 9.84
C ALA A 10 -25.45 61.75 9.88
N PHE A 11 -24.16 61.80 9.56
CA PHE A 11 -23.34 60.59 9.50
C PHE A 11 -21.84 60.88 9.64
N GLY A 12 -21.16 60.19 10.56
CA GLY A 12 -19.73 60.33 10.78
C GLY A 12 -19.33 61.80 11.00
N PRO A 13 -18.37 62.34 10.22
CA PRO A 13 -17.94 63.73 10.37
C PRO A 13 -18.88 64.74 9.69
N PHE A 14 -19.92 64.29 8.99
CA PHE A 14 -20.71 65.12 8.09
C PHE A 14 -22.05 65.52 8.69
N THR A 15 -22.43 66.77 8.48
CA THR A 15 -23.74 67.34 8.83
C THR A 15 -24.30 68.02 7.60
N HIS A 16 -25.41 67.50 7.06
CA HIS A 16 -26.06 67.98 5.84
C HIS A 16 -25.11 68.16 4.64
N LYS A 17 -24.19 67.21 4.44
CA LYS A 17 -23.24 67.25 3.31
C LYS A 17 -23.76 66.41 2.15
N ARG A 18 -23.96 67.05 1.00
CA ARG A 18 -24.31 66.39 -0.27
C ARG A 18 -23.08 66.24 -1.17
N LEU A 19 -22.93 65.05 -1.76
CA LEU A 19 -22.07 64.81 -2.91
C LEU A 19 -22.95 64.63 -4.15
N ASP A 20 -22.68 65.42 -5.18
CA ASP A 20 -23.41 65.42 -6.44
C ASP A 20 -22.62 64.68 -7.53
N PHE A 21 -23.23 63.63 -8.06
CA PHE A 21 -22.75 62.76 -9.13
C PHE A 21 -23.66 62.80 -10.35
N SER A 22 -24.65 63.70 -10.37
CA SER A 22 -25.60 63.84 -11.48
C SER A 22 -24.91 64.44 -12.73
N ALA A 23 -23.99 65.37 -12.52
CA ALA A 23 -23.29 66.11 -13.56
C ALA A 23 -22.19 65.29 -14.26
N GLY A 24 -22.01 65.53 -15.55
CA GLY A 24 -20.95 64.95 -16.37
C GLY A 24 -21.37 63.70 -17.17
N ASN A 25 -20.72 63.53 -18.33
CA ASN A 25 -21.07 62.49 -19.31
C ASN A 25 -20.01 61.36 -19.40
N HIS A 26 -18.90 61.48 -18.66
CA HIS A 26 -17.73 60.61 -18.79
C HIS A 26 -17.68 59.46 -17.76
N GLY A 27 -18.63 59.41 -16.81
CA GLY A 27 -18.75 58.32 -15.84
C GLY A 27 -17.65 58.25 -14.76
N LEU A 28 -16.70 59.19 -14.75
CA LEU A 28 -15.65 59.30 -13.74
C LEU A 28 -15.90 60.51 -12.83
N HIS A 29 -15.98 60.26 -11.52
CA HIS A 29 -16.09 61.29 -10.49
C HIS A 29 -14.93 61.18 -9.51
N ILE A 30 -14.27 62.30 -9.22
CA ILE A 30 -13.15 62.36 -8.29
C ILE A 30 -13.59 63.14 -7.05
N VAL A 31 -13.67 62.44 -5.92
CA VAL A 31 -13.90 63.06 -4.60
C VAL A 31 -12.56 63.17 -3.90
N TYR A 32 -12.07 64.39 -3.73
CA TYR A 32 -10.77 64.67 -3.12
C TYR A 32 -10.91 65.63 -1.94
N GLY A 33 -9.87 65.67 -1.10
CA GLY A 33 -9.79 66.51 0.09
C GLY A 33 -8.59 66.14 0.93
N ALA A 34 -8.27 66.95 1.93
CA ALA A 34 -7.18 66.71 2.87
C ALA A 34 -7.30 65.35 3.57
N ASN A 35 -6.21 64.91 4.20
CA ASN A 35 -6.28 63.79 5.13
C ASN A 35 -7.34 64.08 6.21
N GLU A 36 -8.05 63.05 6.64
CA GLU A 36 -9.13 63.14 7.63
C GLU A 36 -10.39 63.93 7.21
N ALA A 37 -10.47 64.41 5.96
CA ALA A 37 -11.66 65.08 5.42
C ALA A 37 -12.91 64.17 5.26
N GLY A 38 -12.86 62.93 5.76
CA GLY A 38 -14.01 62.01 5.76
C GLY A 38 -14.21 61.19 4.48
N LYS A 39 -13.21 61.10 3.58
CA LYS A 39 -13.31 60.32 2.31
C LYS A 39 -13.72 58.86 2.54
N SER A 40 -13.08 58.17 3.49
CA SER A 40 -13.43 56.80 3.86
C SER A 40 -14.81 56.72 4.53
N SER A 41 -15.21 57.75 5.29
CA SER A 41 -16.56 57.84 5.86
C SER A 41 -17.63 58.00 4.77
N ALA A 42 -17.36 58.76 3.71
CA ALA A 42 -18.27 58.90 2.57
C ALA A 42 -18.45 57.57 1.81
N LEU A 43 -17.38 56.78 1.64
CA LEU A 43 -17.50 55.44 1.06
C LEU A 43 -18.32 54.49 1.96
N ARG A 44 -18.13 54.56 3.28
CA ARG A 44 -18.94 53.81 4.25
C ARG A 44 -20.41 54.25 4.22
N SER A 45 -20.69 55.55 4.13
CA SER A 45 -22.06 56.04 4.05
C SER A 45 -22.77 55.55 2.78
N LEU A 46 -22.07 55.50 1.65
CA LEU A 46 -22.61 54.91 0.43
C LEU A 46 -22.97 53.44 0.65
N ARG A 47 -22.06 52.63 1.19
CA ARG A 47 -22.32 51.22 1.53
C ARG A 47 -23.52 51.08 2.46
N TYR A 48 -23.59 51.89 3.53
CA TYR A 48 -24.68 51.80 4.50
C TYR A 48 -26.01 52.34 3.98
N ALA A 49 -26.03 53.28 3.04
CA ALA A 49 -27.25 53.69 2.38
C ALA A 49 -27.87 52.52 1.59
N LEU A 50 -27.02 51.78 0.86
CA LEU A 50 -27.41 50.65 0.02
C LEU A 50 -27.85 49.42 0.83
N TYR A 51 -27.12 49.07 1.89
CA TYR A 51 -27.29 47.79 2.60
C TYR A 51 -27.77 47.91 4.05
N GLY A 52 -27.83 49.12 4.57
CA GLY A 52 -28.22 49.41 5.95
C GLY A 52 -27.05 49.78 6.85
N ILE A 53 -27.35 50.52 7.93
CA ILE A 53 -26.36 50.92 8.93
C ILE A 53 -26.23 49.80 9.99
N PRO A 54 -25.04 49.21 10.19
CA PRO A 54 -24.85 48.07 11.07
C PRO A 54 -25.21 48.38 12.52
N GLU A 55 -25.50 47.35 13.33
CA GLU A 55 -25.84 47.54 14.75
C GLU A 55 -24.75 48.29 15.51
N ARG A 56 -23.51 47.86 15.28
CA ARG A 56 -22.30 48.52 15.75
C ARG A 56 -21.73 49.34 14.61
N SER A 57 -21.91 50.65 14.67
CA SER A 57 -21.26 51.63 13.79
C SER A 57 -20.31 52.47 14.62
N SER A 58 -19.14 52.79 14.08
CA SER A 58 -18.19 53.74 14.68
C SER A 58 -18.35 55.15 14.11
N ASP A 59 -19.34 55.40 13.25
CA ASP A 59 -19.62 56.69 12.61
C ASP A 59 -20.67 57.53 13.39
N ASP A 60 -20.85 57.27 14.70
CA ASP A 60 -21.77 57.95 15.62
C ASP A 60 -21.08 58.96 16.57
N PHE A 61 -19.84 59.36 16.27
CA PHE A 61 -19.01 60.19 17.15
C PHE A 61 -19.42 61.68 17.23
N ILE A 62 -20.11 62.21 16.21
CA ILE A 62 -20.71 63.56 16.25
C ILE A 62 -22.23 63.49 16.48
N HIS A 63 -22.88 62.50 15.86
CA HIS A 63 -24.33 62.40 15.79
C HIS A 63 -24.83 61.24 16.66
N PRO A 64 -25.84 61.45 17.52
CA PRO A 64 -26.48 60.37 18.27
C PRO A 64 -26.93 59.22 17.35
N ARG A 65 -26.78 57.97 17.82
CA ARG A 65 -27.05 56.76 17.03
C ARG A 65 -28.41 56.76 16.35
N ASP A 66 -29.45 57.21 17.05
CA ASP A 66 -30.84 57.28 16.58
C ASP A 66 -31.07 58.39 15.54
N LYS A 67 -30.15 59.35 15.43
CA LYS A 67 -30.19 60.44 14.46
C LYS A 67 -29.40 60.14 13.18
N LEU A 68 -28.66 59.04 13.11
CA LEU A 68 -27.89 58.69 11.92
C LEU A 68 -28.80 58.51 10.70
N ARG A 69 -28.53 59.30 9.66
CA ARG A 69 -29.33 59.41 8.44
C ARG A 69 -28.43 59.60 7.23
N ILE A 70 -28.65 58.77 6.22
CA ILE A 70 -27.97 58.85 4.93
C ILE A 70 -29.02 58.80 3.83
N GLY A 71 -29.06 59.82 2.97
CA GLY A 71 -29.87 59.83 1.76
C GLY A 71 -29.07 59.36 0.55
N ILE A 72 -29.75 58.74 -0.41
CA ILE A 72 -29.18 58.32 -1.68
C ILE A 72 -30.20 58.50 -2.80
N SER A 73 -29.72 58.93 -3.96
CA SER A 73 -30.52 59.09 -5.16
C SER A 73 -29.94 58.24 -6.27
N LEU A 74 -30.76 57.37 -6.85
CA LEU A 74 -30.37 56.39 -7.85
C LEU A 74 -31.21 56.53 -9.12
N SER A 75 -30.60 56.25 -10.26
CA SER A 75 -31.32 56.00 -11.51
C SER A 75 -31.01 54.63 -12.10
N ASP A 76 -32.01 54.02 -12.73
CA ASP A 76 -31.82 52.79 -13.52
C ASP A 76 -31.48 53.11 -14.98
N GLY A 77 -31.24 52.08 -15.79
CA GLY A 77 -30.98 52.23 -17.23
C GLY A 77 -32.21 52.61 -18.06
N ASN A 78 -33.40 52.54 -17.46
CA ASN A 78 -34.68 52.88 -18.10
C ASN A 78 -35.14 54.31 -17.74
N GLY A 79 -34.32 55.07 -17.03
CA GLY A 79 -34.62 56.44 -16.61
C GLY A 79 -35.50 56.56 -15.36
N LYS A 80 -35.84 55.45 -14.69
CA LYS A 80 -36.53 55.51 -13.40
C LYS A 80 -35.58 56.10 -12.36
N HIS A 81 -36.03 57.16 -11.71
CA HIS A 81 -35.34 57.85 -10.63
C HIS A 81 -36.02 57.55 -9.30
N SER A 82 -35.24 57.31 -8.25
CA SER A 82 -35.77 57.11 -6.90
C SER A 82 -34.80 57.63 -5.84
N GLU A 83 -35.38 58.21 -4.79
CA GLU A 83 -34.67 58.76 -3.65
C GLU A 83 -35.03 58.00 -2.40
N PHE A 84 -34.01 57.68 -1.61
CA PHE A 84 -34.15 56.88 -0.41
C PHE A 84 -33.40 57.53 0.74
N ILE A 85 -33.97 57.44 1.94
CA ILE A 85 -33.32 57.82 3.18
C ILE A 85 -33.19 56.60 4.07
N ARG A 86 -31.96 56.30 4.47
CA ARG A 86 -31.62 55.22 5.39
C ARG A 86 -31.40 55.77 6.78
N ARG A 87 -32.19 55.30 7.74
CA ARG A 87 -32.04 55.56 9.18
C ARG A 87 -31.34 54.41 9.88
N LYS A 88 -30.66 54.70 10.99
CA LYS A 88 -30.21 53.66 11.91
C LYS A 88 -31.42 53.02 12.61
N GLY A 89 -31.51 51.70 12.55
CA GLY A 89 -32.54 50.93 13.23
C GLY A 89 -32.43 49.45 12.90
N ARG A 90 -33.36 48.64 13.42
CA ARG A 90 -33.49 47.21 13.07
C ARG A 90 -34.64 46.94 12.09
N ILE A 91 -35.70 47.76 12.15
CA ILE A 91 -36.94 47.60 11.37
C ILE A 91 -37.28 48.96 10.75
N ASN A 92 -37.88 48.96 9.57
CA ASN A 92 -38.38 50.17 8.87
C ASN A 92 -37.30 51.27 8.72
N THR A 93 -36.09 50.85 8.35
CA THR A 93 -34.92 51.74 8.24
C THR A 93 -34.83 52.46 6.91
N LEU A 94 -35.46 51.93 5.85
CA LEU A 94 -35.54 52.55 4.54
C LEU A 94 -36.79 53.42 4.43
N ARG A 95 -36.62 54.66 4.00
CA ARG A 95 -37.70 55.63 3.85
C ARG A 95 -37.62 56.34 2.50
N SER A 96 -38.73 56.96 2.12
CA SER A 96 -38.80 57.86 0.97
C SER A 96 -38.05 59.17 1.22
N SER A 97 -38.00 60.04 0.22
CA SER A 97 -37.36 61.37 0.29
C SER A 97 -37.97 62.30 1.35
N ASP A 98 -39.20 62.03 1.79
CA ASP A 98 -39.87 62.73 2.89
C ASP A 98 -39.32 62.38 4.28
N ASP A 99 -38.46 61.37 4.40
CA ASP A 99 -37.94 60.81 5.66
C ASP A 99 -39.05 60.33 6.64
N VAL A 100 -40.25 60.06 6.12
CA VAL A 100 -41.44 59.64 6.90
C VAL A 100 -41.96 58.31 6.38
N SER A 101 -42.24 58.22 5.08
CA SER A 101 -42.87 57.05 4.46
C SER A 101 -41.89 55.88 4.40
N VAL A 102 -42.27 54.73 4.97
CA VAL A 102 -41.43 53.52 4.96
C VAL A 102 -41.51 52.84 3.59
N ILE A 103 -40.35 52.49 3.04
CA ILE A 103 -40.21 51.85 1.73
C ILE A 103 -39.79 50.39 1.92
N ALA A 104 -40.26 49.50 1.04
CA ALA A 104 -39.83 48.11 1.03
C ALA A 104 -38.39 47.97 0.51
N GLU A 105 -37.56 47.15 1.15
CA GLU A 105 -36.17 46.90 0.72
C GLU A 105 -36.06 46.39 -0.73
N SER A 106 -37.10 45.72 -1.24
CA SER A 106 -37.17 45.25 -2.62
C SER A 106 -37.07 46.39 -3.63
N GLU A 107 -37.56 47.59 -3.29
CA GLU A 107 -37.51 48.75 -4.18
C GLU A 107 -36.08 49.24 -4.38
N LEU A 108 -35.29 49.34 -3.31
CA LEU A 108 -33.87 49.66 -3.41
C LEU A 108 -33.08 48.51 -4.06
N ARG A 109 -33.36 47.26 -3.69
CA ARG A 109 -32.70 46.07 -4.25
C ARG A 109 -32.89 45.92 -5.76
N ALA A 110 -34.01 46.40 -6.31
CA ALA A 110 -34.23 46.40 -7.75
C ALA A 110 -33.16 47.20 -8.51
N PHE A 111 -32.59 48.26 -7.90
CA PHE A 111 -31.49 49.02 -8.49
C PHE A 111 -30.14 48.29 -8.41
N LEU A 112 -29.97 47.35 -7.49
CA LEU A 112 -28.69 46.67 -7.24
C LEU A 112 -28.43 45.47 -8.15
N SER A 113 -29.42 45.05 -8.94
CA SER A 113 -29.30 43.92 -9.89
C SER A 113 -28.71 42.64 -9.28
N GLY A 114 -29.01 42.37 -8.01
CA GLY A 114 -28.53 41.18 -7.30
C GLY A 114 -27.17 41.33 -6.60
N ALA A 115 -26.52 42.50 -6.67
CA ALA A 115 -25.28 42.76 -5.93
C ALA A 115 -25.55 42.89 -4.43
N ASP A 116 -25.09 41.91 -3.65
CA ASP A 116 -25.16 41.94 -2.19
C ASP A 116 -24.06 42.82 -1.58
N GLU A 117 -24.12 43.01 -0.25
CA GLU A 117 -23.18 43.88 0.47
C GLU A 117 -21.73 43.40 0.35
N LEU A 118 -21.52 42.08 0.38
CA LEU A 118 -20.20 41.48 0.29
C LEU A 118 -19.60 41.71 -1.10
N MET A 119 -20.38 41.49 -2.14
CA MET A 119 -20.01 41.78 -3.53
C MET A 119 -19.67 43.26 -3.70
N PHE A 120 -20.49 44.17 -3.15
CA PHE A 120 -20.21 45.60 -3.20
C PHE A 120 -18.90 45.97 -2.51
N ALA A 121 -18.68 45.51 -1.28
CA ALA A 121 -17.47 45.81 -0.52
C ALA A 121 -16.21 45.25 -1.17
N THR A 122 -16.34 44.16 -1.95
CA THR A 122 -15.21 43.48 -2.59
C THR A 122 -14.88 44.08 -3.96
N MET A 123 -15.90 44.46 -4.76
CA MET A 123 -15.71 44.85 -6.17
C MET A 123 -15.86 46.35 -6.43
N PHE A 124 -16.76 47.03 -5.71
CA PHE A 124 -17.16 48.40 -6.02
C PHE A 124 -16.72 49.40 -4.95
N GLY A 125 -16.60 48.97 -3.69
CA GLY A 125 -16.25 49.79 -2.54
C GLY A 125 -14.89 49.44 -1.93
N ILE A 126 -13.86 49.37 -2.76
CA ILE A 126 -12.50 48.98 -2.34
C ILE A 126 -11.92 50.06 -1.41
N ASP A 127 -11.85 49.75 -0.12
CA ASP A 127 -11.13 50.55 0.86
C ASP A 127 -9.68 50.06 1.03
N HIS A 128 -8.86 50.86 1.73
CA HIS A 128 -7.45 50.54 1.92
C HIS A 128 -7.24 49.19 2.64
N ALA A 129 -8.08 48.86 3.62
CA ALA A 129 -7.95 47.62 4.37
C ALA A 129 -8.36 46.40 3.52
N ALA A 130 -9.38 46.54 2.67
CA ALA A 130 -9.80 45.55 1.70
C ALA A 130 -8.70 45.29 0.66
N LEU A 131 -8.00 46.34 0.22
CA LEU A 131 -6.87 46.20 -0.70
C LEU A 131 -5.72 45.40 -0.09
N ILE A 132 -5.37 45.66 1.18
CA ILE A 132 -4.35 44.89 1.91
C ILE A 132 -4.78 43.43 2.05
N ARG A 133 -6.00 43.18 2.53
CA ARG A 133 -6.54 41.81 2.70
C ARG A 133 -6.57 41.05 1.37
N GLY A 134 -7.00 41.69 0.29
CA GLY A 134 -7.01 41.11 -1.05
C GLY A 134 -5.60 40.75 -1.52
N GLY A 135 -4.61 41.61 -1.29
CA GLY A 135 -3.20 41.34 -1.59
C GLY A 135 -2.66 40.13 -0.81
N GLU A 136 -2.97 40.03 0.49
CA GLU A 136 -2.58 38.88 1.31
C GLU A 136 -3.23 37.58 0.83
N GLU A 137 -4.52 37.60 0.46
CA GLU A 137 -5.23 36.42 -0.06
C GLU A 137 -4.65 35.93 -1.40
N ILE A 138 -4.22 36.84 -2.27
CA ILE A 138 -3.55 36.52 -3.53
C ILE A 138 -2.20 35.86 -3.25
N VAL A 139 -1.39 36.41 -2.33
CA VAL A 139 -0.08 35.85 -1.95
C VAL A 139 -0.21 34.47 -1.32
N ARG A 140 -1.28 34.21 -0.54
CA ARG A 140 -1.56 32.91 0.08
C ARG A 140 -2.10 31.84 -0.88
N GLY A 141 -2.29 32.18 -2.16
CA GLY A 141 -2.59 31.19 -3.20
C GLY A 141 -4.00 30.60 -3.14
N GLY A 142 -4.96 31.29 -2.52
CA GLY A 142 -6.32 30.78 -2.41
C GLY A 142 -7.17 31.59 -1.43
N GLY A 143 -7.95 32.51 -1.98
CA GLY A 143 -8.95 33.27 -1.24
C GLY A 143 -10.25 33.37 -2.03
N ASN A 144 -11.37 33.45 -1.31
CA ASN A 144 -12.69 33.72 -1.90
C ASN A 144 -12.67 35.03 -2.72
N ILE A 145 -11.85 36.01 -2.33
CA ILE A 145 -11.75 37.30 -3.03
C ILE A 145 -11.20 37.13 -4.44
N GLY A 146 -10.12 36.36 -4.63
CA GLY A 146 -9.53 36.14 -5.95
C GLY A 146 -10.49 35.41 -6.91
N GLN A 147 -11.24 34.43 -6.39
CA GLN A 147 -12.24 33.70 -7.17
C GLN A 147 -13.47 34.57 -7.51
N ILE A 148 -13.94 35.38 -6.56
CA ILE A 148 -15.06 36.32 -6.75
C ILE A 148 -14.68 37.41 -7.77
N LEU A 149 -13.45 37.95 -7.69
CA LEU A 149 -12.93 38.93 -8.64
C LEU A 149 -12.85 38.36 -10.07
N PHE A 150 -12.38 37.12 -10.22
CA PHE A 150 -12.35 36.41 -11.50
C PHE A 150 -13.75 36.10 -12.03
N ALA A 151 -14.67 35.64 -11.18
CA ALA A 151 -16.04 35.30 -11.57
C ALA A 151 -16.84 36.53 -12.05
N ALA A 152 -16.65 37.68 -11.40
CA ALA A 152 -17.32 38.91 -11.80
C ALA A 152 -16.69 39.60 -13.02
N GLY A 153 -15.37 39.54 -13.18
CA GLY A 153 -14.69 40.07 -14.37
C GLY A 153 -14.95 39.25 -15.64
N SER A 154 -15.27 37.96 -15.50
CA SER A 154 -15.52 37.05 -16.63
C SER A 154 -17.00 36.77 -16.92
N GLY A 155 -17.91 37.15 -16.01
CA GLY A 155 -19.34 36.82 -16.10
C GLY A 155 -19.67 35.35 -15.83
N ILE A 156 -18.69 34.55 -15.39
CA ILE A 156 -18.84 33.11 -15.16
C ILE A 156 -19.27 32.89 -13.71
N SER A 157 -20.58 32.97 -13.47
CA SER A 157 -21.22 32.65 -12.19
C SER A 157 -21.11 31.16 -11.80
N ASP A 158 -20.78 30.29 -12.75
CA ASP A 158 -20.75 28.83 -12.57
C ASP A 158 -19.36 28.23 -12.27
N PHE A 159 -18.30 29.03 -12.18
CA PHE A 159 -16.94 28.52 -11.92
C PHE A 159 -16.88 27.72 -10.61
N ARG A 160 -17.55 28.20 -9.56
CA ARG A 160 -17.66 27.49 -8.29
C ARG A 160 -18.40 26.16 -8.42
N LYS A 161 -19.45 26.08 -9.25
CA LYS A 161 -20.18 24.83 -9.48
C LYS A 161 -19.30 23.80 -10.18
N VAL A 162 -18.51 24.22 -11.17
CA VAL A 162 -17.55 23.36 -11.87
C VAL A 162 -16.44 22.89 -10.92
N GLN A 163 -15.91 23.79 -10.07
CA GLN A 163 -14.90 23.40 -9.09
C GLN A 163 -15.46 22.37 -8.09
N VAL A 164 -16.68 22.58 -7.59
CA VAL A 164 -17.34 21.64 -6.67
C VAL A 164 -17.65 20.30 -7.37
N SER A 165 -18.07 20.30 -8.63
CA SER A 165 -18.33 19.06 -9.37
C SER A 165 -17.05 18.27 -9.62
N LEU A 166 -15.97 18.93 -10.02
CA LEU A 166 -14.66 18.29 -10.21
C LEU A 166 -14.12 17.71 -8.91
N GLN A 167 -14.30 18.42 -7.79
CA GLN A 167 -13.93 17.92 -6.46
C GLN A 167 -14.74 16.68 -6.09
N ALA A 168 -16.05 16.68 -6.34
CA ALA A 168 -16.92 15.54 -6.07
C ALA A 168 -16.56 14.32 -6.94
N ASP A 169 -16.21 14.53 -8.20
CA ASP A 169 -15.79 13.46 -9.10
C ASP A 169 -14.42 12.89 -8.73
N ALA A 170 -13.48 13.75 -8.33
CA ALA A 170 -12.19 13.32 -7.77
C ALA A 170 -12.39 12.46 -6.51
N GLU A 171 -13.28 12.87 -5.62
CA GLU A 171 -13.61 12.13 -4.39
C GLU A 171 -14.30 10.78 -4.64
N LYS A 172 -15.04 10.60 -5.75
CA LYS A 172 -15.57 9.29 -6.14
C LYS A 172 -14.46 8.34 -6.60
N LEU A 173 -13.41 8.87 -7.22
CA LEU A 173 -12.29 8.08 -7.73
C LEU A 173 -11.29 7.73 -6.63
N PHE A 174 -10.95 8.69 -5.77
CA PHE A 174 -9.91 8.53 -4.75
C PHE A 174 -10.20 9.37 -3.50
N LYS A 175 -10.03 8.76 -2.33
CA LYS A 175 -10.00 9.49 -1.05
C LYS A 175 -8.75 9.10 -0.27
N PRO A 176 -7.96 10.07 0.25
CA PRO A 176 -6.76 9.78 1.01
C PRO A 176 -7.00 8.86 2.22
N SER A 177 -8.16 9.00 2.88
CA SER A 177 -8.56 8.22 4.06
C SER A 177 -9.69 7.21 3.79
N GLY A 178 -10.25 7.17 2.59
CA GLY A 178 -11.39 6.29 2.25
C GLY A 178 -10.94 4.94 1.72
N LYS A 179 -11.64 3.86 2.09
CA LYS A 179 -11.39 2.51 1.55
C LYS A 179 -12.18 2.18 0.28
N ASN A 180 -13.36 2.78 0.11
CA ASN A 180 -14.33 2.41 -0.92
C ASN A 180 -14.14 3.04 -2.32
N PRO A 181 -13.42 4.16 -2.52
CA PRO A 181 -13.24 4.71 -3.87
C PRO A 181 -12.49 3.72 -4.78
N ARG A 182 -12.84 3.73 -6.08
CA ARG A 182 -12.37 2.74 -7.07
C ARG A 182 -10.84 2.60 -7.13
N ILE A 183 -10.09 3.68 -6.95
CA ILE A 183 -8.60 3.63 -6.95
C ILE A 183 -8.07 2.99 -5.66
N ASN A 184 -8.70 3.26 -4.51
CA ASN A 184 -8.31 2.67 -3.23
C ASN A 184 -8.58 1.15 -3.22
N GLU A 185 -9.70 0.72 -3.77
CA GLU A 185 -10.06 -0.70 -3.94
C GLU A 185 -9.05 -1.42 -4.85
N ALA A 186 -8.80 -0.89 -6.06
CA ALA A 186 -7.82 -1.47 -6.98
C ALA A 186 -6.41 -1.57 -6.39
N ARG A 187 -6.00 -0.59 -5.56
CA ARG A 187 -4.71 -0.65 -4.85
C ARG A 187 -4.68 -1.77 -3.81
N SER A 188 -5.79 -2.00 -3.11
CA SER A 188 -5.93 -3.10 -2.15
C SER A 188 -5.84 -4.45 -2.87
N GLU A 189 -6.55 -4.61 -3.99
CA GLU A 189 -6.51 -5.82 -4.81
C GLU A 189 -5.10 -6.12 -5.34
N ILE A 190 -4.39 -5.12 -5.87
CA ILE A 190 -3.00 -5.28 -6.32
C ILE A 190 -2.10 -5.76 -5.17
N THR A 191 -2.27 -5.20 -3.99
CA THR A 191 -1.47 -5.57 -2.81
C THR A 191 -1.74 -7.03 -2.40
N GLU A 192 -3.01 -7.44 -2.43
CA GLU A 192 -3.43 -8.81 -2.13
C GLU A 192 -2.90 -9.80 -3.17
N TYR A 193 -3.05 -9.50 -4.47
CA TYR A 193 -2.50 -10.35 -5.53
C TYR A 193 -0.97 -10.42 -5.48
N GLN A 194 -0.27 -9.34 -5.15
CA GLN A 194 1.18 -9.39 -4.93
C GLN A 194 1.55 -10.26 -3.73
N LYS A 195 0.76 -10.26 -2.66
CA LYS A 195 0.96 -11.14 -1.51
C LYS A 195 0.77 -12.60 -1.90
N GLN A 196 -0.34 -12.94 -2.56
CA GLN A 196 -0.60 -14.29 -3.05
C GLN A 196 0.49 -14.76 -4.02
N LEU A 197 0.96 -13.87 -4.91
CA LEU A 197 2.06 -14.17 -5.83
C LEU A 197 3.38 -14.45 -5.09
N ARG A 198 3.66 -13.76 -3.98
CA ARG A 198 4.82 -14.05 -3.13
C ARG A 198 4.68 -15.37 -2.39
N GLU A 199 3.49 -15.72 -1.92
CA GLU A 199 3.23 -16.97 -1.20
C GLU A 199 3.30 -18.20 -2.11
N ILE A 200 2.80 -18.10 -3.35
CA ILE A 200 2.81 -19.20 -4.33
C ILE A 200 4.20 -19.36 -4.96
N ARG A 201 4.98 -18.29 -5.08
CA ARG A 201 6.31 -18.35 -5.66
C ARG A 201 7.28 -18.99 -4.67
N LEU A 202 7.74 -20.20 -5.00
CA LEU A 202 8.97 -20.72 -4.43
C LEU A 202 10.11 -19.78 -4.83
N SER A 203 10.81 -19.21 -3.86
CA SER A 203 11.93 -18.33 -4.16
C SER A 203 13.03 -19.15 -4.84
N ALA A 204 13.78 -18.52 -5.76
CA ALA A 204 14.91 -19.19 -6.40
C ALA A 204 15.95 -19.69 -5.37
N SER A 205 16.08 -18.99 -4.24
CA SER A 205 16.92 -19.41 -3.11
C SER A 205 16.39 -20.65 -2.39
N ASP A 206 15.09 -20.75 -2.15
CA ASP A 206 14.51 -21.94 -1.49
C ASP A 206 14.61 -23.16 -2.39
N TRP A 207 14.38 -22.98 -3.70
CA TRP A 207 14.60 -24.04 -4.68
C TRP A 207 16.06 -24.49 -4.71
N ALA A 208 17.01 -23.55 -4.76
CA ALA A 208 18.44 -23.87 -4.77
C ALA A 208 18.88 -24.60 -3.50
N LEU A 209 18.40 -24.17 -2.33
CA LEU A 209 18.65 -24.83 -1.05
C LEU A 209 18.10 -26.26 -1.03
N HIS A 210 16.87 -26.47 -1.50
CA HIS A 210 16.26 -27.80 -1.56
C HIS A 210 16.97 -28.72 -2.56
N ASP A 211 17.37 -28.21 -3.73
CA ASP A 211 18.14 -28.96 -4.73
C ASP A 211 19.53 -29.34 -4.20
N GLU A 212 20.23 -28.41 -3.55
CA GLU A 212 21.52 -28.70 -2.91
C GLU A 212 21.37 -29.74 -1.79
N THR A 213 20.33 -29.61 -0.96
CA THR A 213 20.05 -30.57 0.12
C THR A 213 19.75 -31.95 -0.45
N LEU A 214 18.98 -32.04 -1.54
CA LEU A 214 18.69 -33.29 -2.23
C LEU A 214 19.96 -33.92 -2.81
N ARG A 215 20.80 -33.13 -3.50
CA ARG A 215 22.08 -33.61 -4.05
C ARG A 215 22.99 -34.15 -2.95
N ASN A 216 23.13 -33.42 -1.85
CA ASN A 216 23.92 -33.84 -0.70
C ASN A 216 23.38 -35.14 -0.06
N ALA A 217 22.05 -35.26 0.07
CA ALA A 217 21.43 -36.47 0.58
C ALA A 217 21.66 -37.67 -0.34
N ILE A 218 21.56 -37.49 -1.67
CA ILE A 218 21.87 -38.53 -2.67
C ILE A 218 23.33 -38.95 -2.57
N THR A 219 24.28 -38.02 -2.53
CA THR A 219 25.71 -38.33 -2.40
C THR A 219 25.99 -39.13 -1.12
N ARG A 220 25.42 -38.72 0.03
CA ARG A 220 25.56 -39.46 1.31
C ARG A 220 24.96 -40.86 1.24
N LYS A 221 23.82 -41.03 0.58
CA LYS A 221 23.21 -42.34 0.36
C LYS A 221 24.14 -43.22 -0.47
N THR A 222 24.66 -42.71 -1.60
CA THR A 222 25.55 -43.49 -2.48
C THR A 222 26.85 -43.91 -1.78
N ALA A 223 27.43 -43.06 -0.94
CA ALA A 223 28.62 -43.39 -0.16
C ALA A 223 28.31 -44.49 0.87
N THR A 224 27.21 -44.36 1.60
CA THR A 224 26.76 -45.37 2.56
C THR A 224 26.49 -46.72 1.89
N ASP A 225 25.84 -46.72 0.72
CA ASP A 225 25.56 -47.94 -0.05
C ASP A 225 26.87 -48.63 -0.49
N ALA A 226 27.88 -47.86 -0.90
CA ALA A 226 29.20 -48.38 -1.26
C ALA A 226 29.93 -49.00 -0.04
N ASP A 227 29.85 -48.34 1.12
CA ASP A 227 30.41 -48.86 2.37
C ASP A 227 29.73 -50.15 2.82
N ILE A 228 28.40 -50.22 2.74
CA ILE A 228 27.64 -51.45 3.03
C ILE A 228 28.12 -52.58 2.12
N ALA A 229 28.23 -52.33 0.81
CA ALA A 229 28.70 -53.34 -0.14
C ALA A 229 30.11 -53.84 0.18
N GLU A 230 31.02 -52.95 0.58
CA GLU A 230 32.38 -53.34 0.99
C GLU A 230 32.38 -54.16 2.29
N LYS A 231 31.62 -53.73 3.31
CA LYS A 231 31.52 -54.48 4.57
C LYS A 231 30.89 -55.86 4.35
N MET A 232 29.92 -56.00 3.45
CA MET A 232 29.36 -57.30 3.08
C MET A 232 30.39 -58.20 2.40
N ARG A 233 31.21 -57.65 1.48
CA ARG A 233 32.32 -58.41 0.86
C ARG A 233 33.32 -58.90 1.91
N GLN A 234 33.71 -58.04 2.84
CA GLN A 234 34.64 -58.42 3.91
C GLN A 234 34.05 -59.47 4.85
N LYS A 235 32.78 -59.32 5.24
CA LYS A 235 32.06 -60.32 6.04
C LYS A 235 32.06 -61.68 5.34
N SER A 236 31.66 -61.74 4.07
CA SER A 236 31.65 -62.98 3.29
C SER A 236 33.03 -63.63 3.20
N ARG A 237 34.10 -62.82 3.00
CA ARG A 237 35.49 -63.31 3.01
C ARG A 237 35.86 -63.93 4.36
N LEU A 238 35.56 -63.24 5.46
CA LEU A 238 35.87 -63.72 6.82
C LEU A 238 35.07 -64.98 7.16
N GLU A 239 33.80 -65.06 6.76
CA GLU A 239 32.98 -66.26 6.91
C GLU A 239 33.55 -67.45 6.14
N ARG A 240 34.02 -67.24 4.90
CA ARG A 240 34.71 -68.27 4.11
C ARG A 240 35.97 -68.77 4.82
N ILE A 241 36.79 -67.88 5.37
CA ILE A 241 38.00 -68.25 6.12
C ILE A 241 37.61 -69.03 7.38
N LYS A 242 36.65 -68.53 8.15
CA LYS A 242 36.14 -69.18 9.37
C LYS A 242 35.65 -70.59 9.09
N ASN A 243 34.90 -70.79 8.00
CA ASN A 243 34.37 -72.09 7.61
C ASN A 243 35.44 -73.04 7.06
N ALA A 244 36.49 -72.51 6.42
CA ALA A 244 37.59 -73.31 5.89
C ALA A 244 38.58 -73.78 6.97
N LEU A 245 38.75 -73.01 8.05
CA LEU A 245 39.71 -73.31 9.13
C LEU A 245 39.57 -74.75 9.70
N PRO A 246 38.39 -75.24 10.11
CA PRO A 246 38.24 -76.61 10.60
C PRO A 246 38.62 -77.66 9.56
N VAL A 247 38.27 -77.44 8.29
CA VAL A 247 38.59 -78.38 7.19
C VAL A 247 40.09 -78.41 6.92
N ILE A 248 40.76 -77.26 6.95
CA ILE A 248 42.21 -77.14 6.80
C ILE A 248 42.93 -77.85 7.96
N SER A 249 42.48 -77.62 9.20
CA SER A 249 43.03 -78.31 10.37
C SER A 249 42.86 -79.83 10.26
N ARG A 250 41.65 -80.30 9.91
CA ARG A 250 41.37 -81.73 9.71
C ARG A 250 42.23 -82.33 8.59
N ARG A 251 42.41 -81.62 7.48
CA ARG A 251 43.30 -82.05 6.39
C ARG A 251 44.74 -82.17 6.88
N LYS A 252 45.23 -81.22 7.69
CA LYS A 252 46.59 -81.26 8.25
C LYS A 252 46.76 -82.44 9.20
N GLU A 253 45.78 -82.71 10.05
CA GLU A 253 45.73 -83.90 10.90
C GLU A 253 45.77 -85.18 10.05
N SER A 254 44.86 -85.33 9.09
CA SER A 254 44.82 -86.51 8.22
C SER A 254 46.11 -86.70 7.41
N LEU A 255 46.76 -85.63 6.96
CA LEU A 255 48.07 -85.72 6.30
C LEU A 255 49.17 -86.18 7.27
N THR A 256 49.12 -85.73 8.53
CA THR A 256 50.06 -86.16 9.57
C THR A 256 49.85 -87.64 9.90
N ASP A 257 48.59 -88.09 10.00
CA ASP A 257 48.23 -89.49 10.22
C ASP A 257 48.66 -90.40 9.05
N LEU A 258 48.71 -89.86 7.83
CA LEU A 258 49.17 -90.57 6.64
C LEU A 258 50.69 -90.64 6.52
N GLU A 259 51.44 -89.77 7.20
CA GLU A 259 52.91 -89.67 7.06
C GLU A 259 53.65 -90.98 7.42
N PRO A 260 53.28 -91.74 8.48
CA PRO A 260 53.86 -93.06 8.74
C PRO A 260 53.63 -94.08 7.62
N TYR A 261 52.57 -93.89 6.83
CA TYR A 261 52.20 -94.78 5.72
C TYR A 261 52.70 -94.28 4.37
N ARG A 262 53.53 -93.23 4.33
CA ARG A 262 54.05 -92.62 3.09
C ARG A 262 54.77 -93.60 2.16
N HIS A 263 55.39 -94.63 2.73
CA HIS A 263 56.09 -95.68 1.99
C HIS A 263 55.33 -97.00 1.94
N ALA A 264 54.07 -97.04 2.40
CA ALA A 264 53.26 -98.24 2.33
C ALA A 264 52.93 -98.56 0.86
N VAL A 265 53.23 -99.79 0.44
CA VAL A 265 52.85 -100.27 -0.89
C VAL A 265 51.35 -100.49 -0.92
N LEU A 266 50.65 -99.87 -1.87
CA LEU A 266 49.22 -100.11 -2.06
C LEU A 266 49.01 -101.57 -2.50
N LEU A 267 48.42 -102.37 -1.61
CA LEU A 267 48.07 -103.75 -1.91
C LEU A 267 46.78 -103.78 -2.72
N SER A 268 46.65 -104.78 -3.60
CA SER A 268 45.41 -104.98 -4.36
C SER A 268 44.24 -105.28 -3.42
N GLN A 269 43.03 -104.92 -3.82
CA GLN A 269 41.83 -105.11 -2.98
C GLN A 269 41.61 -106.57 -2.58
N ASP A 270 42.05 -107.52 -3.41
CA ASP A 270 41.98 -108.97 -3.18
C ASP A 270 43.18 -109.53 -2.39
N PHE A 271 44.17 -108.71 -2.00
CA PHE A 271 45.38 -109.19 -1.33
C PHE A 271 45.07 -109.95 -0.03
N GLY A 272 44.11 -109.45 0.76
CA GLY A 272 43.70 -110.11 2.01
C GLY A 272 43.07 -111.48 1.79
N GLU A 273 42.38 -111.69 0.67
CA GLU A 273 41.82 -112.99 0.28
C GLU A 273 42.89 -113.90 -0.32
N ARG A 274 43.71 -113.38 -1.23
CA ARG A 274 44.86 -114.10 -1.81
C ARG A 274 45.82 -114.61 -0.74
N ARG A 275 46.19 -113.77 0.24
CA ARG A 275 47.07 -114.16 1.35
C ARG A 275 46.45 -115.27 2.20
N ARG A 276 45.17 -115.17 2.54
CA ARG A 276 44.47 -116.22 3.30
C ARG A 276 44.42 -117.54 2.53
N LYS A 277 44.12 -117.49 1.24
CA LYS A 277 44.11 -118.66 0.35
C LYS A 277 45.50 -119.31 0.28
N ILE A 278 46.54 -118.53 -0.03
CA ILE A 278 47.92 -119.01 -0.11
C ILE A 278 48.40 -119.61 1.22
N ILE A 279 48.09 -119.01 2.37
CA ILE A 279 48.46 -119.57 3.69
C ILE A 279 47.73 -120.90 3.95
N THR A 280 46.46 -121.01 3.52
CA THR A 280 45.69 -122.25 3.65
C THR A 280 46.27 -123.32 2.75
N ASP A 281 46.57 -122.99 1.49
CA ASP A 281 47.20 -123.88 0.52
C ASP A 281 48.58 -124.34 1.00
N LEU A 282 49.38 -123.45 1.61
CA LEU A 282 50.67 -123.79 2.23
C LEU A 282 50.50 -124.80 3.37
N LYS A 283 49.55 -124.56 4.29
CA LYS A 283 49.26 -125.51 5.38
C LYS A 283 48.78 -126.87 4.88
N ILE A 284 47.97 -126.89 3.82
CA ILE A 284 47.54 -128.13 3.17
C ILE A 284 48.75 -128.85 2.60
N ALA A 285 49.61 -128.14 1.85
CA ALA A 285 50.83 -128.71 1.27
C ALA A 285 51.79 -129.25 2.34
N GLU A 286 52.02 -128.51 3.43
CA GLU A 286 52.83 -128.96 4.58
C GLU A 286 52.25 -130.23 5.22
N SER A 287 50.92 -130.29 5.38
CA SER A 287 50.25 -131.49 5.90
C SER A 287 50.36 -132.69 4.94
N SER A 288 50.33 -132.44 3.63
CA SER A 288 50.52 -133.47 2.60
C SER A 288 51.96 -133.99 2.58
N VAL A 289 52.97 -133.13 2.78
CA VAL A 289 54.37 -133.56 2.93
C VAL A 289 54.53 -134.44 4.18
N LEU A 290 54.02 -134.00 5.33
CA LEU A 290 54.03 -134.79 6.58
C LEU A 290 53.32 -136.14 6.44
N SER A 291 52.22 -136.18 5.67
CA SER A 291 51.50 -137.40 5.32
C SER A 291 52.33 -138.32 4.42
N ALA A 292 52.93 -137.78 3.35
CA ALA A 292 53.78 -138.52 2.43
C ALA A 292 55.04 -139.07 3.13
N GLU A 293 55.66 -138.30 4.04
CA GLU A 293 56.77 -138.75 4.89
C GLU A 293 56.34 -139.89 5.84
N LYS A 294 55.12 -139.81 6.42
CA LYS A 294 54.55 -140.92 7.21
C LYS A 294 54.28 -142.16 6.37
N ILE A 295 53.82 -142.02 5.14
CA ILE A 295 53.58 -143.13 4.21
C ILE A 295 54.91 -143.76 3.77
N LEU A 296 55.93 -142.97 3.43
CA LEU A 296 57.29 -143.43 3.13
C LEU A 296 57.90 -144.21 4.31
N LYS A 297 57.73 -143.74 5.56
CA LYS A 297 58.11 -144.49 6.76
C LYS A 297 57.34 -145.81 6.95
N ARG A 298 56.13 -145.92 6.41
CA ARG A 298 55.28 -147.13 6.49
C ARG A 298 55.64 -148.18 5.43
N PHE A 299 56.17 -147.76 4.28
CA PHE A 299 56.64 -148.64 3.21
C PHE A 299 58.13 -149.04 3.34
N GLY A 300 58.90 -148.41 4.23
CA GLY A 300 60.28 -148.81 4.56
C GLY A 300 60.42 -149.94 5.60
N HIS A 301 59.33 -150.66 5.91
CA HIS A 301 59.30 -151.81 6.83
C HIS A 301 58.74 -153.10 6.19
N LEU A 302 58.83 -153.22 4.87
CA LEU A 302 58.75 -154.48 4.11
C LEU A 302 60.09 -154.69 3.39
#